data_AF-A0A418SUW1-F1
#
_entry.id   AF-A0A418SUW1-F1
#
_cell.length_a   1.000
_cell.length_b   1.000
_cell.length_c   1.000
_cell.angle_alpha   90.00
_cell.angle_beta   90.00
_cell.angle_gamma   90.00
#
_symmetry.space_group_name_H-M   'P 1'
#
loop_
_entity.id
_entity.type
_entity.pdbx_description
1 polymer ?
#
loop_
_entity_poly.entity_id
_entity_poly.type
_entity_poly.pdbx_seq_one_letter_code
_entity_poly.pdbx_strand_id
1 'polypeptide(L)'
;MILYFIHGIIVIALFFGIFITCKKKDWGLFGAFSFFQIGFLLGFAIPFLFQKIVPNNFSYLVLFPYLYSFQYLLYLIAILILINIALKKKDQ
;
A
#
# COMPACT_ATOMS: atom_id res chain seq x y z
N MET A 1 -19.30 -2.20 -7.59
CA MET A 1 -18.89 -3.63 -7.64
C MET A 1 -17.58 -3.85 -8.40
N ILE A 2 -17.46 -3.42 -9.67
CA ILE A 2 -16.25 -3.62 -10.50
C ILE A 2 -14.97 -3.04 -9.86
N LEU A 3 -15.03 -1.86 -9.25
CA LEU A 3 -13.87 -1.24 -8.59
C LEU A 3 -13.27 -2.14 -7.50
N TYR A 4 -14.12 -2.69 -6.62
CA TYR A 4 -13.71 -3.59 -5.53
C TYR A 4 -13.14 -4.92 -6.05
N PHE A 5 -13.65 -5.41 -7.18
CA PHE A 5 -13.12 -6.60 -7.84
C PHE A 5 -11.69 -6.39 -8.36
N ILE A 6 -11.44 -5.26 -9.03
CA ILE A 6 -10.10 -4.88 -9.49
C ILE A 6 -9.15 -4.69 -8.30
N HIS A 7 -9.62 -4.06 -7.23
CA HIS A 7 -8.84 -3.91 -5.99
C HIS A 7 -8.44 -5.27 -5.40
N GLY A 8 -9.34 -6.25 -5.40
CA GLY A 8 -9.04 -7.61 -4.96
C GLY A 8 -7.92 -8.27 -5.77
N ILE A 9 -7.96 -8.15 -7.10
CA ILE A 9 -6.92 -8.68 -8.00
C ILE A 9 -5.56 -8.04 -7.69
N ILE A 10 -5.53 -6.73 -7.47
CA ILE A 10 -4.30 -6.00 -7.13
C ILE A 10 -3.71 -6.49 -5.81
N VAL A 11 -4.53 -6.65 -4.77
CA VAL A 11 -4.07 -7.15 -3.46
C VAL A 11 -3.50 -8.56 -3.56
N ILE A 12 -4.17 -9.46 -4.30
CA ILE A 12 -3.68 -10.82 -4.54
C ILE A 12 -2.35 -10.80 -5.27
N ALA A 13 -2.21 -9.96 -6.30
CA ALA A 13 -0.97 -9.80 -7.04
C ALA A 13 0.18 -9.28 -6.15
N LEU A 14 -0.11 -8.35 -5.23
CA LEU A 14 0.88 -7.86 -4.25
C LEU A 14 1.31 -8.97 -3.28
N PHE A 15 0.38 -9.76 -2.73
CA PHE A 15 0.72 -10.92 -1.89
C PHE A 15 1.62 -11.91 -2.63
N PHE A 16 1.29 -12.20 -3.90
CA PHE A 16 2.09 -13.11 -4.72
C PHE A 16 3.49 -12.53 -5.00
N GLY A 17 3.57 -11.22 -5.25
CA GLY A 17 4.83 -10.49 -5.39
C GLY A 17 5.72 -10.59 -4.15
N ILE A 18 5.16 -10.44 -2.95
CA ILE A 18 5.88 -10.60 -1.67
C ILE A 18 6.40 -12.03 -1.52
N PHE A 19 5.57 -13.04 -1.80
CA PHE A 19 5.99 -14.43 -1.69
C PHE A 19 7.14 -14.78 -2.65
N ILE A 20 7.05 -14.34 -3.92
CA ILE A 20 8.11 -14.55 -4.92
C ILE A 20 9.40 -13.86 -4.51
N THR A 21 9.31 -12.61 -4.06
CA THR A 21 10.49 -11.81 -3.70
C THR A 21 11.17 -12.33 -2.44
N CYS A 22 10.38 -12.83 -1.47
CA CYS A 22 10.90 -13.55 -0.31
C CYS A 22 11.64 -14.83 -0.71
N LYS A 23 11.08 -15.64 -1.64
CA LYS A 23 11.75 -16.85 -2.15
C LYS A 23 13.07 -16.53 -2.87
N LYS A 24 13.12 -15.43 -3.62
CA LYS A 24 14.31 -14.96 -4.34
C LYS A 24 15.31 -14.20 -3.44
N LYS A 25 14.99 -13.99 -2.16
CA LYS A 25 15.77 -13.16 -1.21
C LYS A 25 16.06 -11.75 -1.74
N ASP A 26 15.18 -11.21 -2.58
CA ASP A 26 15.28 -9.84 -3.07
C ASP A 26 14.60 -8.91 -2.06
N TRP A 27 15.35 -8.53 -1.03
CA TRP A 27 14.87 -7.71 0.08
C TRP A 27 14.41 -6.32 -0.37
N GLY A 28 14.96 -5.80 -1.47
CA GLY A 28 14.55 -4.51 -2.03
C GLY A 28 13.15 -4.58 -2.61
N LEU A 29 12.90 -5.56 -3.49
CA LEU A 29 11.56 -5.75 -4.05
C LEU A 29 10.55 -6.18 -2.99
N PHE A 30 10.97 -7.01 -2.02
CA PHE A 30 10.14 -7.37 -0.88
C PHE A 30 9.66 -6.14 -0.12
N GLY A 31 10.56 -5.19 0.16
CA GLY A 31 10.22 -3.90 0.77
C GLY A 31 9.18 -3.15 -0.06
N ALA A 32 9.43 -2.96 -1.36
CA ALA A 32 8.51 -2.23 -2.23
C ALA A 32 7.10 -2.85 -2.27
N PHE A 33 6.99 -4.16 -2.48
CA PHE A 33 5.68 -4.84 -2.50
C PHE A 33 4.97 -4.79 -1.15
N SER A 34 5.71 -4.89 -0.04
CA SER A 34 5.14 -4.78 1.31
C SER A 34 4.59 -3.37 1.57
N PHE A 35 5.31 -2.32 1.19
CA PHE A 35 4.83 -0.94 1.32
C PHE A 35 3.59 -0.66 0.47
N PHE A 36 3.56 -1.14 -0.79
CA PHE A 36 2.36 -1.06 -1.62
C PHE A 36 1.17 -1.80 -0.99
N GLN A 37 1.40 -2.98 -0.44
CA GLN A 37 0.36 -3.78 0.19
C GLN A 37 -0.22 -3.09 1.43
N ILE A 38 0.63 -2.59 2.33
CA ILE A 38 0.20 -1.88 3.53
C ILE A 38 -0.61 -0.64 3.14
N GLY A 39 -0.12 0.17 2.20
CA GLY A 39 -0.84 1.36 1.73
C GLY A 39 -2.21 1.01 1.15
N PHE A 40 -2.32 -0.09 0.39
CA PHE A 40 -3.58 -0.54 -0.19
C PHE A 40 -4.58 -1.04 0.86
N LEU A 41 -4.11 -1.81 1.85
CA LEU A 41 -4.94 -2.26 2.98
C LEU A 41 -5.44 -1.08 3.82
N LEU A 42 -4.58 -0.07 4.02
CA LEU A 42 -4.94 1.16 4.73
C LEU A 42 -6.04 1.91 3.97
N GLY A 43 -5.87 2.11 2.66
CA GLY A 43 -6.89 2.72 1.80
C GLY A 43 -8.23 2.00 1.85
N PHE A 44 -8.21 0.67 1.90
CA PHE A 44 -9.43 -0.13 2.02
C PHE A 44 -10.07 -0.03 3.39
N ALA A 45 -9.28 0.06 4.47
CA ALA A 45 -9.78 0.16 5.83
C ALA A 45 -10.41 1.52 6.15
N ILE A 46 -9.97 2.61 5.51
CA ILE A 46 -10.46 3.97 5.78
C ILE A 46 -11.99 4.07 5.65
N PRO A 47 -12.65 3.71 4.52
CA PRO A 47 -14.11 3.76 4.42
C PRO A 47 -14.85 2.98 5.51
N PHE A 48 -14.35 1.80 5.90
CA PHE A 48 -14.99 0.97 6.94
C PHE A 48 -14.85 1.57 8.33
N LEU A 49 -13.69 2.14 8.65
CA LEU A 49 -13.47 2.87 9.90
C LEU A 49 -14.42 4.07 9.98
N PHE A 50 -14.59 4.81 8.89
CA PHE A 50 -15.47 5.96 8.86
C PHE A 50 -16.95 5.57 8.95
N GLN A 51 -17.42 4.54 8.22
CA GLN A 51 -18.82 4.11 8.31
C GLN A 51 -19.24 3.66 9.72
N LYS A 52 -18.34 3.03 10.48
CA LYS A 52 -18.63 2.60 11.86
C LYS A 52 -18.55 3.72 12.90
N ILE A 53 -17.76 4.75 12.66
CA ILE A 53 -17.38 5.74 13.70
C ILE A 53 -18.03 7.12 13.48
N VAL A 54 -18.25 7.51 12.22
CA VAL A 54 -18.76 8.85 11.84
C VAL A 54 -20.13 9.23 12.39
N PRO A 55 -21.11 8.34 12.65
CA PRO A 55 -22.38 8.82 13.19
C PRO A 55 -22.26 9.45 14.59
N ASN A 56 -21.14 9.26 15.30
CA ASN A 56 -21.01 9.67 16.70
C ASN A 56 -19.94 10.74 17.02
N ASN A 57 -19.06 11.15 16.09
CA ASN A 57 -18.01 12.14 16.42
C ASN A 57 -17.41 12.87 15.19
N PHE A 58 -17.58 14.19 15.13
CA PHE A 58 -16.98 15.07 14.11
C PHE A 58 -15.43 15.07 14.11
N SER A 59 -14.80 14.76 15.25
CA SER A 59 -13.34 14.72 15.40
C SER A 59 -12.65 13.69 14.48
N TYR A 60 -13.36 12.69 13.97
CA TYR A 60 -12.81 11.71 13.05
C TYR A 60 -12.67 12.23 11.61
N LEU A 61 -13.40 13.27 11.21
CA LEU A 61 -13.17 13.94 9.92
C LEU A 61 -11.77 14.53 9.82
N VAL A 62 -11.18 14.94 10.95
CA VAL A 62 -9.79 15.42 11.02
C VAL A 62 -8.80 14.29 10.80
N LEU A 63 -9.13 13.05 11.18
CA LEU A 63 -8.26 11.88 11.02
C LEU A 63 -8.14 11.41 9.55
N PHE A 64 -9.16 11.72 8.74
CA PHE A 64 -9.25 11.32 7.33
C PHE A 64 -8.05 11.77 6.49
N PRO A 65 -7.69 13.07 6.43
CA PRO A 65 -6.55 13.52 5.64
C PRO A 65 -5.22 12.92 6.12
N TYR A 66 -5.04 12.64 7.40
CA TYR A 66 -3.81 12.02 7.91
C TYR A 66 -3.66 10.57 7.45
N LEU A 67 -4.75 9.79 7.43
CA LEU A 67 -4.72 8.41 6.95
C LEU A 67 -4.41 8.34 5.45
N TYR A 68 -5.01 9.22 4.63
CA TYR A 68 -4.67 9.31 3.21
C TYR A 68 -3.24 9.80 2.99
N SER A 69 -2.79 10.81 3.74
CA SER A 69 -1.41 11.31 3.64
C SER A 69 -0.40 10.22 3.98
N PHE A 70 -0.68 9.41 5.01
CA PHE A 70 0.14 8.27 5.37
C PHE A 70 0.13 7.19 4.29
N GLN A 71 -1.03 6.88 3.70
CA GLN A 71 -1.13 5.98 2.54
C GLN A 71 -0.25 6.46 1.36
N TYR A 72 -0.31 7.74 1.00
CA TYR A 72 0.53 8.29 -0.08
C TYR A 72 2.02 8.24 0.26
N LEU A 73 2.39 8.47 1.53
CA LEU A 73 3.76 8.34 1.98
C LEU A 73 4.28 6.90 1.80
N LEU A 74 3.48 5.88 2.12
CA LEU A 74 3.84 4.48 1.90
C LEU A 74 4.07 4.17 0.42
N TYR A 75 3.22 4.70 -0.48
CA TYR A 75 3.42 4.54 -1.92
C TYR A 75 4.66 5.25 -2.43
N LEU A 76 4.94 6.47 -1.93
CA LEU A 76 6.15 7.20 -2.28
C LEU A 76 7.40 6.42 -1.86
N ILE A 77 7.43 5.87 -0.65
CA ILE A 77 8.54 5.04 -0.16
C ILE A 77 8.71 3.81 -1.08
N ALA A 78 7.62 3.13 -1.44
CA ALA A 78 7.67 1.98 -2.34
C ALA A 78 8.28 2.33 -3.70
N ILE A 79 7.87 3.47 -4.29
CA ILE A 79 8.39 3.96 -5.57
C ILE A 79 9.88 4.30 -5.46
N LEU A 80 10.30 4.98 -4.39
CA LEU A 80 11.71 5.32 -4.16
C LEU A 80 12.59 4.07 -4.04
N ILE A 81 12.10 3.03 -3.38
CA ILE A 81 12.77 1.73 -3.29
C ILE A 81 12.93 1.12 -4.70
N LEU A 82 11.87 1.11 -5.51
CA LEU A 82 11.92 0.59 -6.88
C LEU A 82 12.90 1.37 -7.76
N ILE A 83 12.90 2.70 -7.67
CA ILE A 83 13.84 3.55 -8.41
C ILE A 83 15.28 3.24 -8.00
N ASN A 84 15.56 3.13 -6.71
CA ASN A 84 16.90 2.81 -6.20
C ASN A 84 17.38 1.45 -6.71
N ILE A 85 16.51 0.44 -6.74
CA ILE A 85 16.84 -0.89 -7.29
C ILE A 85 17.11 -0.81 -8.80
N ALA A 86 16.29 -0.07 -9.53
CA ALA A 86 16.43 0.10 -10.97
C ALA A 86 17.75 0.81 -11.35
N LEU A 87 18.13 1.85 -10.60
CA LEU A 87 19.40 2.55 -10.78
C LEU A 87 20.59 1.62 -10.49
N LYS A 88 20.57 0.91 -9.35
CA LYS A 88 21.64 -0.04 -9.01
C LYS A 88 21.85 -1.15 -10.02
N LYS A 89 20.79 -1.61 -10.69
CA LYS A 89 20.89 -2.63 -11.76
C LYS A 89 21.43 -2.08 -13.08
N LYS A 90 21.38 -0.77 -13.31
CA LYS A 90 21.89 -0.14 -14.53
C LYS A 90 23.41 0.07 -14.47
N ASP A 91 23.95 0.16 -13.26
CA ASP A 91 25.39 0.35 -13.01
C ASP A 91 26.18 -0.98 -12.92
N GLN A 92 25.49 -2.14 -13.02
CA GLN A 92 26.08 -3.48 -13.05
C GLN A 92 26.04 -4.07 -14.47
#